data_AF-A0A672KMP5-F1
#
_entry.id   AF-A0A672KMP5-F1
#
_cell.length_a   1.000
_cell.length_b   1.000
_cell.length_c   1.000
_cell.angle_alpha   90.00
_cell.angle_beta   90.00
_cell.angle_gamma   90.00
#
_symmetry.space_group_name_H-M   'P 1'
#
loop_
_entity.id
_entity.type
_entity.pdbx_description
1 polymer ?
#
loop_
_entity_poly.entity_id
_entity_poly.type
_entity_poly.pdbx_seq_one_letter_code
_entity_poly.pdbx_strand_id
1 'polypeptide(L)'
;MCARLSLVTLCCVTLAVWLCCGAHTEASVLNLKRFIGCAVREFSYLARKPGCSGLHITTDAYWGRCETWEIRLMLSKPVLDPPFIESQQRMSTYNETRLETVQLPNCSADVDPSYTYPVALRCDCGVCLTSTTECITSV
;
A
#
# COMPACT_ATOMS: atom_id res chain seq x y z
N MET A 1 -52.41 -10.33 -30.79
CA MET A 1 -51.41 -11.31 -31.27
C MET A 1 -50.54 -11.72 -30.08
N CYS A 2 -50.85 -12.84 -29.43
CA CYS A 2 -50.03 -13.37 -28.34
C CYS A 2 -48.76 -14.00 -28.94
N ALA A 3 -47.62 -13.36 -28.77
CA ALA A 3 -46.33 -13.93 -29.14
C ALA A 3 -46.08 -15.17 -28.27
N ARG A 4 -46.12 -16.35 -28.88
CA ARG A 4 -45.66 -17.60 -28.23
C ARG A 4 -44.15 -17.50 -28.07
N LEU A 5 -43.70 -17.05 -26.91
CA LEU A 5 -42.30 -17.02 -26.57
C LEU A 5 -41.80 -18.48 -26.50
N SER A 6 -40.96 -18.86 -27.46
CA SER A 6 -40.48 -20.24 -27.60
C SER A 6 -39.67 -20.65 -26.36
N LEU A 7 -39.82 -21.89 -25.90
CA LEU A 7 -39.09 -22.44 -24.76
C LEU A 7 -37.56 -22.27 -24.93
N VAL A 8 -37.10 -22.28 -26.19
CA VAL A 8 -35.71 -22.05 -26.60
C VAL A 8 -35.26 -20.63 -26.26
N THR A 9 -36.10 -19.62 -26.50
CA THR A 9 -35.78 -18.22 -26.18
C THR A 9 -35.69 -17.99 -24.67
N LEU A 10 -36.53 -18.63 -23.86
CA LEU A 10 -36.37 -18.60 -22.40
C LEU A 10 -35.07 -19.27 -21.94
N CYS A 11 -34.74 -20.45 -22.48
CA CYS A 11 -33.50 -21.17 -22.15
C CYS A 11 -32.25 -20.36 -22.49
N CYS A 12 -32.22 -19.70 -23.65
CA CYS A 12 -31.11 -18.86 -24.06
C CYS A 12 -30.91 -17.66 -23.11
N VAL A 13 -32.00 -17.02 -22.67
CA VAL A 13 -31.92 -15.90 -21.73
C VAL A 13 -31.42 -16.38 -20.36
N THR A 14 -31.90 -17.53 -19.86
CA THR A 14 -31.42 -18.08 -18.59
C THR A 14 -29.95 -18.49 -18.63
N LEU A 15 -29.49 -19.09 -19.74
CA LEU A 15 -28.09 -19.46 -19.92
C LEU A 15 -27.19 -18.22 -19.99
N ALA A 16 -27.62 -17.19 -20.72
CA ALA A 16 -26.90 -15.93 -20.82
C ALA A 16 -26.79 -15.23 -19.46
N VAL A 17 -27.86 -15.22 -18.66
CA VAL A 17 -27.82 -14.66 -17.29
C VAL A 17 -26.88 -15.45 -16.39
N TRP A 18 -26.86 -16.78 -16.48
CA TRP A 18 -25.92 -17.61 -15.72
C TRP A 18 -24.46 -17.38 -16.11
N LEU A 19 -24.19 -17.23 -17.42
CA LEU A 19 -22.86 -16.89 -17.93
C LEU A 19 -22.41 -15.49 -17.51
N CYS A 20 -23.33 -14.52 -17.42
CA CYS A 20 -23.02 -13.15 -17.01
C CYS A 20 -22.89 -12.97 -15.48
N CYS A 21 -23.68 -13.70 -14.67
CA CYS A 21 -23.63 -13.61 -13.20
C CYS A 21 -22.64 -14.58 -12.55
N GLY A 22 -22.10 -15.56 -13.28
CA GLY A 22 -21.12 -16.52 -12.74
C GLY A 22 -19.74 -15.92 -12.43
N ALA A 23 -19.46 -14.70 -12.90
CA ALA A 23 -18.20 -13.99 -12.66
C ALA A 23 -18.29 -13.09 -11.42
N HIS A 24 -18.76 -13.63 -10.29
CA HIS A 24 -18.43 -13.03 -9.00
C HIS A 24 -16.97 -13.37 -8.68
N THR A 25 -16.05 -12.50 -9.08
CA THR A 25 -14.68 -12.51 -8.53
C THR A 25 -14.77 -12.19 -7.05
N GLU A 26 -14.84 -13.22 -6.23
CA GLU A 26 -14.54 -13.15 -4.80
C GLU A 26 -13.13 -12.55 -4.65
N ALA A 27 -13.07 -11.28 -4.25
CA ALA A 27 -11.83 -10.67 -3.80
C ALA A 27 -11.39 -11.42 -2.54
N SER A 28 -10.38 -12.29 -2.67
CA SER A 28 -9.84 -13.03 -1.55
C SER A 28 -9.38 -12.05 -0.46
N VAL A 29 -10.01 -12.11 0.71
CA VAL A 29 -9.63 -11.29 1.87
C VAL A 29 -8.20 -11.63 2.26
N LEU A 30 -7.26 -10.72 1.97
CA LEU A 30 -5.84 -10.89 2.28
C LEU A 30 -5.66 -10.99 3.79
N ASN A 31 -5.09 -12.09 4.30
CA ASN A 31 -4.82 -12.23 5.73
C ASN A 31 -3.61 -11.38 6.13
N LEU A 32 -3.87 -10.15 6.60
CA LEU A 32 -2.84 -9.17 6.95
C LEU A 32 -1.81 -9.68 7.97
N LYS A 33 -2.18 -10.62 8.85
CA LYS A 33 -1.27 -11.18 9.85
C LYS A 33 -0.20 -12.08 9.24
N ARG A 34 -0.43 -12.67 8.07
CA ARG A 34 0.51 -13.58 7.38
C ARG A 34 1.03 -13.03 6.06
N PHE A 35 0.58 -11.86 5.63
CA PHE A 35 1.04 -11.24 4.40
C PHE A 35 2.55 -10.93 4.45
N ILE A 36 3.27 -11.44 3.45
CA ILE A 36 4.66 -11.14 3.13
C ILE A 36 4.64 -10.54 1.73
N GLY A 37 5.24 -9.37 1.57
CA GLY A 37 5.17 -8.54 0.38
C GLY A 37 4.80 -7.10 0.73
N CYS A 38 4.61 -6.31 -0.31
CA CYS A 38 4.21 -4.92 -0.24
C CYS A 38 2.82 -4.73 -0.84
N ALA A 39 1.98 -3.91 -0.22
CA ALA A 39 0.69 -3.50 -0.72
C ALA A 39 0.45 -2.00 -0.49
N VAL A 40 -0.23 -1.35 -1.43
CA VAL A 40 -0.73 0.02 -1.25
C VAL A 40 -2.03 -0.03 -0.48
N ARG A 41 -2.15 0.81 0.56
CA ARG A 41 -3.32 0.85 1.44
C ARG A 41 -3.61 2.26 1.90
N GLU A 42 -4.87 2.51 2.20
CA GLU A 42 -5.33 3.75 2.79
C GLU A 42 -4.78 3.91 4.22
N PHE A 43 -4.23 5.09 4.49
CA PHE A 43 -3.73 5.53 5.79
C PHE A 43 -4.21 6.95 6.07
N SER A 44 -4.56 7.22 7.32
CA SER A 44 -5.03 8.55 7.74
C SER A 44 -4.10 9.15 8.79
N TYR A 45 -3.76 10.42 8.62
CA TYR A 45 -2.92 11.16 9.55
C TYR A 45 -3.35 12.61 9.69
N LEU A 46 -2.87 13.26 10.75
CA LEU A 46 -3.09 14.69 10.97
C LEU A 46 -1.93 15.48 10.35
N ALA A 47 -2.18 16.12 9.22
CA ALA A 47 -1.23 17.04 8.60
C ALA A 47 -1.08 18.30 9.47
N ARG A 48 0.18 18.68 9.72
CA ARG A 48 0.54 19.85 10.53
C ARG A 48 1.51 20.72 9.77
N LYS A 49 1.23 22.03 9.74
CA LYS A 49 2.13 23.07 9.22
C LYS A 49 2.15 24.21 10.25
N PRO A 50 3.33 24.71 10.66
CA PRO A 50 3.41 25.85 11.58
C PRO A 50 2.61 27.04 11.06
N GLY A 51 1.80 27.65 11.93
CA GLY A 51 0.97 28.81 11.59
C GLY A 51 -0.40 28.51 10.98
N CYS A 52 -0.75 27.23 10.81
CA CYS A 52 -2.08 26.76 10.38
C CYS A 52 -2.69 25.78 11.39
N SER A 53 -4.00 25.55 11.31
CA SER A 53 -4.65 24.44 12.02
C SER A 53 -4.40 23.11 11.30
N GLY A 54 -4.37 22.02 12.06
CA GLY A 54 -4.17 20.68 11.50
C GLY A 54 -5.37 20.21 10.67
N LEU A 55 -5.10 19.37 9.67
CA LEU A 55 -6.11 18.76 8.80
C LEU A 55 -5.94 17.23 8.79
N HIS A 56 -7.02 16.48 9.02
CA HIS A 56 -6.99 15.04 8.83
C HIS A 56 -6.99 14.72 7.33
N ILE A 57 -5.95 14.04 6.87
CA ILE A 57 -5.77 13.61 5.49
C ILE A 57 -5.83 12.09 5.46
N THR A 58 -6.60 11.57 4.50
CA THR A 58 -6.65 10.15 4.16
C THR A 58 -5.98 9.99 2.80
N THR A 59 -4.92 9.18 2.74
CA THR A 59 -4.10 8.99 1.54
C THR A 59 -3.67 7.54 1.41
N ASP A 60 -3.34 7.13 0.19
CA ASP A 60 -2.71 5.84 -0.04
C ASP A 60 -1.22 5.88 0.31
N ALA A 61 -0.77 4.89 1.07
CA ALA A 61 0.60 4.68 1.50
C ALA A 61 1.02 3.21 1.34
N TYR A 62 2.32 2.91 1.42
CA TYR A 62 2.78 1.54 1.40
C TYR A 62 2.58 0.86 2.76
N TRP A 63 2.33 -0.45 2.73
CA TRP A 63 2.27 -1.30 3.90
C TRP A 63 2.77 -2.70 3.55
N GLY A 64 3.54 -3.34 4.42
CA GLY A 64 4.03 -4.67 4.10
C GLY A 64 5.09 -5.20 5.03
N ARG A 65 5.50 -6.44 4.77
CA ARG A 65 6.65 -7.10 5.42
C ARG A 65 7.47 -7.76 4.33
N CYS A 66 8.72 -7.35 4.22
CA CYS A 66 9.62 -7.84 3.19
C CYS A 66 10.52 -8.94 3.75
N GLU A 67 10.90 -9.88 2.90
CA GLU A 67 11.86 -10.91 3.25
C GLU A 67 13.24 -10.29 3.43
N THR A 68 13.90 -10.69 4.52
CA THR A 68 15.27 -10.30 4.84
C THR A 68 16.09 -11.56 5.11
N TRP A 69 17.39 -11.48 4.87
CA TRP A 69 18.30 -12.58 5.16
C TRP A 69 19.67 -12.08 5.55
N GLU A 70 20.39 -12.91 6.30
CA GLU A 70 21.77 -12.69 6.71
C GLU A 70 22.54 -14.00 6.57
N ILE A 71 23.73 -13.94 5.96
CA ILE A 71 24.64 -15.08 5.90
C ILE A 71 25.64 -14.94 7.05
N ARG A 72 25.59 -15.89 8.00
CA ARG A 72 26.54 -16.01 9.10
C ARG A 72 27.61 -17.05 8.75
N LEU A 73 28.87 -16.66 8.73
CA LEU A 73 29.99 -17.61 8.65
C LEU A 73 30.19 -18.26 10.02
N MET A 74 30.03 -19.58 10.09
CA MET A 74 30.40 -20.37 11.27
C MET A 74 31.92 -20.57 11.32
N LEU A 75 32.68 -19.52 11.60
CA LEU A 75 34.13 -19.62 11.85
C LEU A 75 34.39 -20.00 13.31
N SER A 76 34.30 -21.31 13.61
CA SER A 76 34.99 -22.02 14.71
C SER A 76 35.10 -21.34 16.09
N LYS A 77 34.16 -20.48 16.50
CA LYS A 77 34.02 -19.89 17.84
C LYS A 77 32.54 -19.67 18.16
N PRO A 78 32.09 -19.89 19.41
CA PRO A 78 30.72 -19.59 19.83
C PRO A 78 30.62 -18.08 20.07
N VAL A 79 30.69 -17.30 19.00
CA VAL A 79 30.50 -15.84 19.06
C VAL A 79 29.18 -15.56 18.38
N LEU A 80 28.21 -15.19 19.23
CA LEU A 80 26.89 -14.69 18.86
C LEU A 80 26.96 -13.35 18.13
N ASP A 81 28.14 -12.75 17.99
CA ASP A 81 28.33 -11.43 17.40
C ASP A 81 28.76 -11.43 15.92
N PRO A 82 28.46 -10.33 15.20
CA PRO A 82 28.93 -10.06 13.84
C PRO A 82 30.43 -10.33 13.66
N PRO A 83 30.90 -10.72 12.46
CA PRO A 83 30.52 -10.07 11.20
C PRO A 83 29.65 -10.94 10.27
N PHE A 84 28.54 -10.39 9.80
CA PHE A 84 27.80 -10.93 8.64
C PHE A 84 28.62 -10.67 7.38
N ILE A 85 28.81 -11.68 6.53
CA ILE A 85 29.55 -11.52 5.27
C ILE A 85 28.70 -10.74 4.28
N GLU A 86 27.40 -11.08 4.28
CA GLU A 86 26.40 -10.57 3.37
C GLU A 86 25.07 -10.54 4.12
N SER A 87 24.41 -9.40 4.10
CA SER A 87 23.10 -9.22 4.69
C SER A 87 22.25 -8.35 3.77
N GLN A 88 20.96 -8.70 3.70
CA GLN A 88 20.00 -8.02 2.85
C GLN A 88 18.79 -7.63 3.68
N GLN A 89 18.82 -6.41 4.17
CA GLN A 89 17.70 -5.80 4.88
C GLN A 89 16.85 -5.01 3.89
N ARG A 90 15.68 -5.56 3.56
CA ARG A 90 14.68 -4.91 2.71
C ARG A 90 13.50 -4.46 3.55
N MET A 91 12.95 -3.31 3.19
CA MET A 91 11.72 -2.78 3.73
C MET A 91 10.71 -2.49 2.63
N SER A 92 9.45 -2.33 3.02
CA SER A 92 8.43 -1.80 2.13
C SER A 92 8.75 -0.34 1.86
N THR A 93 8.78 0.06 0.58
CA THR A 93 9.08 1.43 0.16
C THR A 93 8.21 1.84 -1.02
N TYR A 94 8.14 3.14 -1.27
CA TYR A 94 7.52 3.68 -2.47
C TYR A 94 8.32 3.27 -3.71
N ASN A 95 7.61 2.73 -4.71
CA ASN A 95 8.17 2.50 -6.04
C ASN A 95 7.74 3.62 -7.01
N GLU A 96 6.46 4.00 -6.93
CA GLU A 96 5.87 5.06 -7.75
C GLU A 96 4.95 5.90 -6.88
N THR A 97 5.09 7.23 -6.97
CA THR A 97 4.29 8.18 -6.18
C THR A 97 3.76 9.32 -7.05
N ARG A 98 2.66 9.91 -6.59
CA ARG A 98 2.15 11.19 -7.09
C ARG A 98 2.15 12.20 -5.95
N LEU A 99 2.47 13.46 -6.25
CA LEU A 99 2.32 14.54 -5.28
C LEU A 99 0.90 15.09 -5.35
N GLU A 100 0.28 15.27 -4.18
CA GLU A 100 -0.99 15.96 -4.02
C GLU A 100 -0.82 17.15 -3.09
N THR A 101 -1.63 18.19 -3.31
CA THR A 101 -1.61 19.41 -2.52
C THR A 101 -3.01 19.74 -2.02
N VAL A 102 -3.12 19.98 -0.71
CA VAL A 102 -4.36 20.42 -0.05
C VAL A 102 -4.15 21.78 0.62
N GLN A 103 -5.25 22.44 0.98
CA GLN A 103 -5.22 23.73 1.68
C GLN A 103 -5.55 23.52 3.16
N LEU A 104 -4.63 23.91 4.04
CA LEU A 104 -4.84 23.81 5.49
C LEU A 104 -5.75 24.94 6.00
N PRO A 105 -6.63 24.65 6.98
CA PRO A 105 -7.54 25.63 7.52
C PRO A 105 -6.85 26.59 8.51
N ASN A 106 -7.45 27.77 8.68
CA ASN A 106 -7.10 28.76 9.73
C ASN A 106 -5.60 29.09 9.79
N CYS A 107 -5.02 29.43 8.64
CA CYS A 107 -3.65 29.91 8.56
C CYS A 107 -3.54 31.39 8.94
N SER A 108 -2.38 31.79 9.47
CA SER A 108 -2.02 33.20 9.69
C SER A 108 -1.86 33.92 8.34
N ALA A 109 -2.02 35.25 8.32
CA ALA A 109 -2.08 36.04 7.07
C ALA A 109 -0.85 35.88 6.16
N ASP A 110 0.33 35.66 6.73
CA ASP A 110 1.59 35.53 5.97
C ASP A 110 2.01 34.07 5.72
N VAL A 111 1.14 33.09 6.04
CA VAL A 111 1.44 31.67 5.91
C VAL A 111 0.71 31.10 4.70
N ASP A 112 1.47 30.56 3.74
CA ASP A 112 0.89 29.80 2.63
C ASP A 112 0.12 28.59 3.17
N PRO A 113 -1.17 28.42 2.82
CA PRO A 113 -1.98 27.30 3.28
C PRO A 113 -1.67 25.97 2.57
N SER A 114 -0.87 25.98 1.50
CA SER A 114 -0.62 24.79 0.68
C SER A 114 0.21 23.75 1.44
N TYR A 115 -0.25 22.51 1.45
CA TYR A 115 0.42 21.37 2.05
C TYR A 115 0.50 20.22 1.04
N THR A 116 1.72 19.83 0.68
CA THR A 116 1.99 18.82 -0.35
C THR A 116 2.50 17.53 0.28
N TYR A 117 1.96 16.40 -0.15
CA TYR A 117 2.32 15.07 0.34
C TYR A 117 2.37 14.03 -0.79
N PRO A 118 3.14 12.95 -0.63
CA PRO A 118 3.16 11.85 -1.60
C PRO A 118 1.99 10.88 -1.39
N VAL A 119 1.41 10.44 -2.49
CA VAL A 119 0.43 9.35 -2.58
C VAL A 119 1.10 8.14 -3.22
N ALA A 120 1.03 6.98 -2.59
CA ALA A 120 1.54 5.74 -3.16
C ALA A 120 0.67 5.30 -4.35
N LEU A 121 1.30 5.16 -5.52
CA LEU A 121 0.68 4.46 -6.66
C LEU A 121 1.10 3.00 -6.68
N ARG A 122 2.38 2.74 -6.38
CA ARG A 122 2.98 1.42 -6.31
C ARG A 122 4.04 1.35 -5.23
N CYS A 123 4.25 0.15 -4.72
CA CYS A 123 5.22 -0.10 -3.67
C CYS A 123 6.04 -1.37 -3.96
N ASP A 124 7.23 -1.46 -3.38
CA ASP A 124 8.16 -2.58 -3.59
C ASP A 124 8.97 -2.88 -2.30
N CYS A 125 9.61 -4.05 -2.27
CA CYS A 125 10.55 -4.46 -1.24
C CYS A 125 11.98 -4.11 -1.62
N GLY A 126 12.46 -2.97 -1.12
CA GLY A 126 13.76 -2.38 -1.47
C GLY A 126 14.63 -2.06 -0.25
N VAL A 127 15.84 -1.60 -0.52
CA VAL A 127 16.72 -1.02 0.52
C VAL A 127 16.19 0.36 0.87
N CYS A 128 16.30 0.76 2.13
CA CYS A 128 15.95 2.11 2.54
C CYS A 128 16.97 3.14 2.01
N LEU A 129 16.50 4.07 1.18
CA LEU A 129 17.33 5.14 0.61
C LEU A 129 17.35 6.34 1.57
N THR A 130 18.45 6.50 2.30
CA THR A 130 18.64 7.61 3.26
C THR A 130 18.68 9.00 2.62
N SER A 131 18.85 9.08 1.30
CA SER A 131 18.81 10.35 0.56
C SER A 131 17.41 10.97 0.49
N THR A 132 16.36 10.15 0.54
CA THR A 132 14.96 10.58 0.37
C THR A 132 14.04 10.11 1.47
N THR A 133 14.53 9.24 2.37
CA THR A 133 13.69 8.57 3.36
C THR A 133 14.45 8.44 4.67
N GLU A 134 13.81 8.84 5.76
CA GLU A 134 14.33 8.60 7.10
C GLU A 134 14.15 7.13 7.48
N CYS A 135 15.27 6.41 7.55
CA CYS A 135 15.30 4.99 7.85
C CYS A 135 15.32 4.80 9.37
N ILE A 136 14.14 4.60 9.96
CA ILE A 136 13.99 4.37 11.41
C ILE A 136 13.39 3.00 11.69
N THR A 137 13.74 2.40 12.83
CA THR A 137 13.09 1.20 13.35
C THR A 137 11.83 1.58 14.12
N SER A 138 10.74 0.82 13.97
CA SER A 138 9.55 1.00 14.80
C SER A 138 9.89 0.75 16.28
N VAL A 139 9.56 1.72 17.15
CA VAL A 139 9.64 1.64 18.62
C VAL A 139 8.49 0.82 19.19
#